data_AF-A0A965NYA4-F1
#
_entry.id   AF-A0A965NYA4-F1
#
_cell.length_a   1.000
_cell.length_b   1.000
_cell.length_c   1.000
_cell.angle_alpha   90.00
_cell.angle_beta   90.00
_cell.angle_gamma   90.00
#
_symmetry.space_group_name_H-M   'P 1'
#
loop_
_entity.id
_entity.type
_entity.pdbx_description
1 polymer ?
#
loop_
_entity_poly.entity_id
_entity_poly.type
_entity_poly.pdbx_seq_one_letter_code
_entity_poly.pdbx_strand_id
1 'polypeptide(L)'
;MKNILFVTAFLLLCFYVNAQSVQVKDLSNSVGSWEGKLTYLDYASGKPYTMSANIKISLTTDFRGYILGYEYPKEPHANSKDTTFINANYFGKDKIVEFKKESSGDYKM
;
A
#
# COMPACT_ATOMS: atom_id res chain seq x y z
N MET A 1 -3.81 21.77 45.42
CA MET A 1 -3.95 20.31 45.22
C MET A 1 -4.83 19.95 44.03
N LYS A 2 -6.03 20.54 43.86
CA LYS A 2 -6.94 20.27 42.72
C LYS A 2 -6.28 20.49 41.34
N ASN A 3 -5.49 21.55 41.18
CA ASN A 3 -4.80 21.85 39.93
C ASN A 3 -3.64 20.89 39.65
N ILE A 4 -2.99 20.36 40.69
CA ILE A 4 -1.89 19.39 40.53
C ILE A 4 -2.44 18.04 40.07
N LEU A 5 -3.53 17.57 40.69
CA LEU A 5 -4.23 16.34 40.28
C LEU A 5 -4.72 16.39 38.82
N PHE A 6 -5.18 17.54 38.37
CA PHE A 6 -5.64 17.73 36.99
C PHE A 6 -4.48 17.68 35.99
N VAL A 7 -3.34 18.28 36.34
CA VAL A 7 -2.12 18.27 35.51
C VAL A 7 -1.52 16.86 35.42
N THR A 8 -1.47 16.10 36.51
CA THR A 8 -0.99 14.71 36.46
C THR A 8 -1.92 13.80 35.67
N ALA A 9 -3.24 13.97 35.80
CA ALA A 9 -4.20 13.22 34.99
C ALA A 9 -4.07 13.53 33.49
N PHE A 10 -3.86 14.80 33.14
CA PHE A 10 -3.64 15.22 31.75
C PHE A 10 -2.33 14.68 31.18
N LEU A 11 -1.24 14.71 31.96
CA LEU A 11 0.05 14.18 31.52
C LEU A 11 0.00 12.67 31.26
N LEU A 12 -0.69 11.92 32.12
CA LEU A 12 -0.90 10.49 31.94
C LEU A 12 -1.67 10.19 30.64
N LEU A 13 -2.67 11.00 30.30
CA LEU A 13 -3.46 10.85 29.06
C LEU A 13 -2.60 11.00 27.80
N CYS A 14 -1.61 11.89 27.81
CA CYS A 14 -0.70 12.10 26.68
C CYS A 14 0.19 10.88 26.36
N PHE A 15 0.52 10.04 27.35
CA PHE A 15 1.32 8.82 27.14
C PHE A 15 0.51 7.67 26.50
N TYR A 16 -0.82 7.74 26.49
CA TYR A 16 -1.68 6.71 25.87
C TYR A 16 -2.00 6.97 24.40
N VAL A 17 -1.53 8.08 23.84
CA VAL A 17 -1.78 8.41 22.43
C VAL A 17 -0.81 7.62 21.56
N ASN A 18 -1.27 6.51 21.00
CA ASN A 18 -0.52 5.79 19.97
C ASN A 18 -0.42 6.67 18.70
N ALA A 19 0.79 6.81 18.17
CA ALA A 19 0.99 7.45 16.86
C ALA A 19 0.22 6.69 15.78
N GLN A 20 -0.38 7.40 14.82
CA GLN A 20 -1.08 6.77 13.70
C GLN A 20 -0.08 5.96 12.85
N SER A 21 -0.33 4.67 12.70
CA SER A 21 0.40 3.79 11.77
C SER A 21 -0.40 3.61 10.49
N VAL A 22 0.28 3.45 9.35
CA VAL A 22 -0.36 3.08 8.08
C VAL A 22 -1.08 1.73 8.24
N GLN A 23 -2.31 1.66 7.77
CA GLN A 23 -3.15 0.46 7.78
C GLN A 23 -3.57 0.08 6.36
N VAL A 24 -3.85 -1.20 6.11
CA VAL A 24 -4.27 -1.66 4.78
C VAL A 24 -5.56 -0.98 4.30
N LYS A 25 -6.47 -0.62 5.21
CA LYS A 25 -7.68 0.14 4.90
C LYS A 25 -7.41 1.52 4.27
N ASP A 26 -6.24 2.11 4.54
CA ASP A 26 -5.83 3.40 3.99
C ASP A 26 -5.59 3.29 2.46
N LEU A 27 -5.41 2.07 1.94
CA LEU A 27 -5.28 1.76 0.52
C LEU A 27 -6.64 1.54 -0.19
N SER A 28 -7.77 1.76 0.49
CA SER A 28 -9.12 1.54 -0.05
C SER A 28 -9.40 2.28 -1.36
N ASN A 29 -8.80 3.45 -1.58
CA ASN A 29 -8.92 4.20 -2.82
C ASN A 29 -8.32 3.48 -4.05
N SER A 30 -7.47 2.46 -3.84
CA SER A 30 -6.92 1.64 -4.93
C SER A 30 -7.79 0.45 -5.31
N VAL A 31 -8.82 0.11 -4.52
CA VAL A 31 -9.68 -1.05 -4.75
C VAL A 31 -10.47 -0.89 -6.04
N GLY A 32 -10.48 -1.92 -6.88
CA GLY A 32 -11.20 -1.91 -8.15
C GLY A 32 -10.57 -2.80 -9.21
N SER A 33 -11.10 -2.68 -10.43
CA SER A 33 -10.55 -3.30 -11.63
C SER A 33 -9.81 -2.23 -12.43
N TRP A 34 -8.53 -2.48 -12.70
CA TRP A 34 -7.66 -1.60 -13.44
C TRP A 34 -7.32 -2.26 -14.78
N GLU A 35 -7.73 -1.63 -15.88
CA GLU A 35 -7.43 -2.11 -17.23
C GLU A 35 -6.14 -1.49 -17.74
N GLY A 36 -5.25 -2.32 -18.29
CA GLY A 36 -3.90 -1.87 -18.61
C GLY A 36 -3.20 -2.70 -19.67
N LYS A 37 -1.93 -2.39 -19.86
CA LYS A 37 -1.03 -3.07 -20.79
C LYS A 37 0.33 -3.28 -20.13
N LEU A 38 0.90 -4.47 -20.31
CA LEU A 38 2.28 -4.78 -19.96
C LEU A 38 3.15 -4.64 -21.20
N THR A 39 4.20 -3.83 -21.11
CA THR A 39 5.18 -3.66 -22.19
C THR A 39 6.56 -4.06 -21.69
N TYR A 40 7.24 -4.92 -22.42
CA TYR A 40 8.59 -5.38 -22.12
C TYR A 40 9.41 -5.59 -23.40
N LEU A 41 10.72 -5.74 -23.25
CA LEU A 41 11.62 -6.07 -24.36
C LEU A 41 11.59 -7.59 -24.60
N ASP A 42 11.16 -8.02 -25.78
CA ASP A 42 11.29 -9.41 -26.19
C ASP A 42 12.74 -9.67 -26.62
N TYR A 43 13.47 -10.47 -25.84
CA TYR A 43 14.87 -10.77 -26.09
C TYR A 43 15.10 -11.69 -27.29
N ALA A 44 14.07 -12.42 -27.77
CA ALA A 44 14.21 -13.24 -28.97
C ALA A 44 14.24 -12.37 -30.24
N SER A 45 13.39 -11.35 -30.31
CA SER A 45 13.30 -10.45 -31.47
C SER A 45 14.06 -9.13 -31.31
N GLY A 46 14.44 -8.76 -30.09
CA GLY A 46 15.02 -7.46 -29.74
C GLY A 46 14.04 -6.30 -29.82
N LYS A 47 12.73 -6.56 -29.90
CA LYS A 47 11.70 -5.53 -30.11
C LYS A 47 10.80 -5.37 -28.87
N PRO A 48 10.21 -4.19 -28.65
CA PRO A 48 9.17 -4.03 -27.64
C PRO A 48 7.98 -4.92 -27.96
N TYR A 49 7.49 -5.63 -26.96
CA TYR A 49 6.26 -6.39 -26.99
C TYR A 49 5.28 -5.81 -25.99
N THR A 50 4.01 -5.69 -26.39
CA THR A 50 2.93 -5.16 -25.56
C THR A 50 1.73 -6.10 -25.57
N MET A 51 1.22 -6.43 -24.38
CA MET A 51 0.01 -7.23 -24.23
C MET A 51 -0.96 -6.62 -23.19
N SER A 52 -2.24 -6.98 -23.28
CA SER A 52 -3.24 -6.61 -22.28
C SER A 52 -2.91 -7.25 -20.93
N ALA A 53 -2.87 -6.43 -19.88
CA ALA A 53 -2.62 -6.87 -18.52
C ALA A 53 -3.44 -6.01 -17.57
N ASN A 54 -4.41 -6.63 -16.91
CA ASN A 54 -5.31 -5.99 -15.97
C ASN A 54 -4.90 -6.33 -14.55
N ILE A 55 -5.28 -5.46 -13.61
CA ILE A 55 -5.05 -5.64 -12.18
C ILE A 55 -6.37 -5.56 -11.46
N LYS A 56 -6.67 -6.57 -10.62
CA LYS A 56 -7.80 -6.55 -9.72
C LYS A 56 -7.32 -6.39 -8.28
N ILE A 57 -7.75 -5.30 -7.65
CA ILE A 57 -7.35 -4.93 -6.30
C ILE A 57 -8.55 -5.08 -5.38
N SER A 58 -8.37 -5.81 -4.27
CA SER A 58 -9.39 -5.92 -3.22
C SER A 58 -8.74 -6.01 -1.85
N LEU A 59 -9.52 -5.85 -0.78
CA LEU A 59 -9.06 -6.06 0.59
C LEU A 59 -9.70 -7.33 1.16
N THR A 60 -9.06 -7.96 2.15
CA THR A 60 -9.70 -9.01 2.95
C THR A 60 -10.86 -8.42 3.77
N THR A 61 -11.83 -9.25 4.16
CA THR A 61 -13.01 -8.81 4.93
C THR A 61 -12.66 -8.15 6.26
N ASP A 62 -11.54 -8.55 6.87
CA ASP A 62 -11.01 -7.98 8.11
C ASP A 62 -10.10 -6.75 7.90
N PHE A 63 -9.96 -6.29 6.64
CA PHE A 63 -9.11 -5.17 6.22
C PHE A 63 -7.63 -5.30 6.62
N ARG A 64 -7.13 -6.51 6.84
CA ARG A 64 -5.71 -6.77 7.16
C ARG A 64 -4.86 -7.15 5.96
N GLY A 65 -5.46 -7.71 4.92
CA GLY A 65 -4.79 -8.16 3.70
C GLY A 65 -5.15 -7.31 2.49
N TYR A 66 -4.14 -6.97 1.71
CA TYR A 66 -4.21 -6.30 0.43
C TYR A 66 -4.04 -7.33 -0.68
N ILE A 67 -5.10 -7.56 -1.45
CA ILE A 67 -5.17 -8.63 -2.45
C ILE A 67 -4.93 -8.01 -3.83
N LEU A 68 -3.91 -8.52 -4.52
CA LEU A 68 -3.54 -8.11 -5.87
C LEU A 68 -3.67 -9.30 -6.82
N GLY A 69 -4.52 -9.17 -7.84
CA GLY A 69 -4.69 -10.15 -8.91
C GLY A 69 -4.21 -9.61 -10.24
N TYR A 70 -3.29 -10.31 -10.90
CA TYR A 70 -2.89 -10.05 -12.28
C TYR A 70 -3.73 -10.90 -13.24
N GLU A 71 -4.33 -10.26 -14.22
CA GLU A 71 -5.17 -10.88 -15.23
C GLU A 71 -4.65 -10.59 -16.64
N TYR A 72 -4.29 -11.64 -17.38
CA TYR A 72 -3.82 -11.60 -18.75
C TYR A 72 -4.87 -12.23 -19.67
N PRO A 73 -5.76 -11.45 -20.31
CA PRO A 73 -6.92 -11.99 -21.04
C PRO A 73 -6.56 -12.99 -22.15
N LYS A 74 -5.39 -12.80 -22.78
CA LYS A 74 -4.89 -13.65 -23.87
C LYS A 74 -4.00 -14.80 -23.37
N GLU A 75 -3.56 -14.75 -22.11
CA GLU A 75 -2.69 -15.76 -21.49
C GLU A 75 -3.21 -16.14 -20.09
N PRO A 76 -4.45 -16.68 -19.95
CA PRO A 76 -5.08 -16.82 -18.63
C PRO A 76 -4.34 -17.76 -17.66
N HIS A 77 -3.52 -18.66 -18.20
CA HIS A 77 -2.67 -19.57 -17.42
C HIS A 77 -1.56 -18.84 -16.65
N ALA A 78 -1.19 -17.62 -17.06
CA ALA A 78 -0.23 -16.77 -16.38
C ALA A 78 -0.87 -15.90 -15.30
N ASN A 79 -2.21 -15.93 -15.14
CA ASN A 79 -2.89 -15.18 -14.11
C ASN A 79 -2.38 -15.60 -12.72
N SER A 80 -2.25 -14.62 -11.85
CA SER A 80 -1.78 -14.85 -10.48
C SER A 80 -2.52 -13.95 -9.52
N LYS A 81 -2.56 -14.38 -8.26
CA LYS A 81 -3.18 -13.63 -7.18
C LYS A 81 -2.36 -13.83 -5.92
N ASP A 82 -2.05 -12.74 -5.25
CA ASP A 82 -1.32 -12.76 -4.00
C ASP A 82 -1.96 -11.82 -2.98
N THR A 83 -1.65 -12.04 -1.69
CA THR A 83 -2.11 -11.21 -0.59
C THR A 83 -0.92 -10.67 0.18
N THR A 84 -0.79 -9.34 0.20
CA THR A 84 0.24 -8.61 0.95
C THR A 84 -0.36 -8.06 2.24
N PHE A 85 0.42 -8.05 3.32
CA PHE A 85 0.00 -7.55 4.63
C PHE A 85 0.89 -6.40 5.07
N ILE A 86 0.36 -5.52 5.92
CA ILE A 86 1.19 -4.60 6.69
C ILE A 86 1.57 -5.27 8.00
N ASN A 87 2.88 -5.44 8.24
CA ASN A 87 3.42 -5.95 9.49
C ASN A 87 4.38 -4.92 10.09
N ALA A 88 3.97 -4.30 11.20
CA ALA A 88 4.65 -3.14 11.77
C ALA A 88 4.90 -2.07 10.70
N ASN A 89 6.17 -1.83 10.35
CA ASN A 89 6.57 -0.82 9.36
C ASN A 89 6.92 -1.41 8.00
N TYR A 90 6.35 -2.57 7.64
CA TYR A 90 6.58 -3.24 6.37
C TYR A 90 5.29 -3.49 5.62
N PHE A 91 5.30 -3.27 4.31
CA PHE A 91 4.28 -3.74 3.38
C PHE A 91 4.84 -4.93 2.62
N GLY A 92 4.42 -6.14 2.97
CA GLY A 92 5.07 -7.36 2.53
C GLY A 92 6.49 -7.46 3.07
N LYS A 93 7.49 -7.38 2.18
CA LYS A 93 8.92 -7.38 2.55
C LYS A 93 9.53 -5.98 2.53
N ASP A 94 8.80 -5.00 2.03
CA ASP A 94 9.31 -3.66 1.78
C ASP A 94 9.04 -2.73 2.95
N LYS A 95 10.05 -1.94 3.34
CA LYS A 95 9.93 -1.00 4.45
C LYS A 95 9.05 0.19 4.05
N ILE A 96 8.07 0.51 4.88
CA ILE A 96 7.25 1.72 4.75
C ILE A 96 8.11 2.92 5.15
N VAL A 97 8.13 3.92 4.28
CA VAL A 97 8.95 5.13 4.41
C VAL A 97 8.07 6.36 4.20
N GLU A 98 8.46 7.46 4.84
CA GLU A 98 7.78 8.74 4.72
C GLU A 98 8.53 9.61 3.71
N PHE A 99 7.79 10.37 2.91
CA PHE A 99 8.35 11.44 2.10
C PHE A 99 7.68 12.74 2.49
N LYS A 100 8.48 13.79 2.68
CA LYS A 100 7.99 15.15 2.91
C LYS A 100 8.11 15.94 1.62
N LYS A 101 7.01 16.59 1.25
CA LYS A 101 6.98 17.52 0.14
C LYS A 101 7.60 18.84 0.57
N GLU A 102 8.68 19.22 -0.07
CA GLU A 102 9.35 20.50 0.13
C GLU A 102 8.56 21.64 -0.53
N SER A 103 8.83 22.88 -0.11
CA SER A 103 8.23 24.07 -0.74
C SER A 103 8.58 24.21 -2.22
N SER A 104 9.70 23.61 -2.68
CA SER A 104 10.07 23.55 -4.10
C SER A 104 9.18 22.61 -4.93
N GLY A 105 8.40 21.74 -4.29
CA GLY A 105 7.63 20.67 -4.93
C GLY A 105 8.34 19.32 -4.97
N ASP A 106 9.61 19.26 -4.59
CA ASP A 106 10.38 18.02 -4.51
C ASP A 106 9.95 17.17 -3.30
N TYR A 107 10.24 15.87 -3.36
CA TYR A 107 10.02 14.95 -2.24
C TYR A 107 11.36 14.51 -1.65
N LYS A 108 11.52 14.71 -0.35
CA LYS A 108 12.68 14.23 0.42
C LYS A 108 12.25 13.15 1.39
N MET A 109 13.07 12.10 1.48
CA MET A 109 12.92 11.00 2.41
C MET A 109 13.40 11.38 3.82
#